data_AF-A0A3S4SVH3-F1
#
_entry.id   AF-A0A3S4SVH3-F1
#
_cell.length_a   1.000
_cell.length_b   1.000
_cell.length_c   1.000
_cell.angle_alpha   90.00
_cell.angle_beta   90.00
_cell.angle_gamma   90.00
#
_symmetry.space_group_name_H-M   'P 1'
#
loop_
_entity.id
_entity.type
_entity.pdbx_description
1 polymer ?
#
loop_
_entity_poly.entity_id
_entity_poly.type
_entity_poly.pdbx_seq_one_letter_code
_entity_poly.pdbx_strand_id
1 'polypeptide(L)'
;MRSMHDFSFEESLECGYERFITQKRRRFENLKRHIKASKHICFVSCRQDNYAEFEKFLKQMQIFHHAKYTLINIRHDLNCKEMKKVELEWGEKLHFIEYLFNDTHKKGEAYKRAWLGNTKLWHKIMRSLSLEKRS
;
A
#
# COMPACT_ATOMS: atom_id res chain seq x y z
N MET A 1 -14.29 -16.27 -13.67
CA MET A 1 -13.85 -16.84 -12.38
C MET A 1 -14.43 -15.98 -11.26
N ARG A 2 -15.53 -16.41 -10.62
CA ARG A 2 -16.14 -15.70 -9.48
C ARG A 2 -15.29 -16.00 -8.24
N SER A 3 -14.70 -14.98 -7.63
CA SER A 3 -14.08 -15.12 -6.31
C SER A 3 -15.19 -15.28 -5.26
N MET A 4 -15.62 -16.53 -5.03
CA MET A 4 -16.68 -16.91 -4.08
C MET A 4 -16.12 -17.16 -2.66
N HIS A 5 -15.12 -16.38 -2.22
CA HIS A 5 -14.61 -16.54 -0.85
C HIS A 5 -15.51 -15.84 0.20
N ASP A 6 -16.26 -14.82 -0.20
CA ASP A 6 -17.10 -13.99 0.69
C ASP A 6 -18.62 -14.34 0.63
N PHE A 7 -19.02 -15.31 -0.21
CA PHE A 7 -20.43 -15.70 -0.41
C PHE A 7 -20.69 -17.10 0.15
N SER A 8 -21.69 -17.23 1.03
CA SER A 8 -22.13 -18.52 1.56
C SER A 8 -22.85 -19.33 0.48
N PHE A 9 -22.68 -20.65 0.49
CA PHE A 9 -23.46 -21.56 -0.35
C PHE A 9 -24.90 -21.75 0.15
N GLU A 10 -25.17 -21.37 1.40
CA GLU A 10 -26.47 -21.58 2.08
C GLU A 10 -27.45 -20.42 1.87
N GLU A 11 -27.03 -19.35 1.18
CA GLU A 11 -27.83 -18.14 1.02
C GLU A 11 -28.09 -17.81 -0.45
N SER A 12 -29.21 -17.13 -0.71
CA SER A 12 -29.48 -16.61 -2.05
C SER A 12 -28.40 -15.61 -2.46
N LEU A 13 -28.11 -15.56 -3.77
CA LEU A 13 -27.12 -14.63 -4.32
C LEU A 13 -27.46 -13.16 -3.99
N GLU A 14 -28.74 -12.82 -3.96
CA GLU A 14 -29.23 -11.47 -3.62
C GLU A 14 -28.92 -11.12 -2.16
N CYS A 15 -29.27 -11.99 -1.20
CA CYS A 15 -28.96 -11.78 0.22
C CYS A 15 -27.44 -11.74 0.48
N GLY A 16 -26.68 -12.63 -0.17
CA GLY A 16 -25.22 -12.62 -0.08
C GLY A 16 -24.62 -11.32 -0.63
N TYR A 17 -25.19 -10.77 -1.70
CA TYR A 17 -24.71 -9.55 -2.34
C TYR A 17 -24.98 -8.32 -1.48
N GLU A 18 -26.19 -8.17 -0.94
CA GLU A 18 -26.51 -7.05 -0.04
C GLU A 18 -25.62 -7.04 1.20
N ARG A 19 -25.40 -8.21 1.82
CA ARG A 19 -24.47 -8.33 2.95
C ARG A 19 -23.05 -7.93 2.54
N PHE A 20 -22.55 -8.45 1.42
CA PHE A 20 -21.22 -8.14 0.92
C PHE A 20 -21.03 -6.64 0.73
N ILE A 21 -21.94 -5.97 0.02
CA ILE A 21 -21.89 -4.53 -0.23
C ILE A 21 -21.93 -3.75 1.08
N THR A 22 -22.81 -4.13 2.00
CA THR A 22 -22.94 -3.49 3.31
C THR A 22 -21.65 -3.59 4.11
N GLN A 23 -21.02 -4.76 4.14
CA GLN A 23 -19.76 -4.97 4.83
C GLN A 23 -18.61 -4.18 4.20
N LYS A 24 -18.47 -4.21 2.86
CA LYS A 24 -17.42 -3.45 2.18
C LYS A 24 -17.59 -1.95 2.38
N ARG A 25 -18.84 -1.45 2.35
CA ARG A 25 -19.16 -0.04 2.64
C ARG A 25 -18.78 0.35 4.06
N ARG A 26 -19.13 -0.47 5.07
CA ARG A 26 -18.73 -0.23 6.47
C ARG A 26 -17.21 -0.21 6.64
N ARG A 27 -16.48 -1.15 6.02
CA ARG A 27 -15.01 -1.18 6.06
C ARG A 27 -14.41 0.07 5.41
N PHE A 28 -14.96 0.50 4.29
CA PHE A 28 -14.51 1.71 3.59
C PHE A 28 -14.72 2.97 4.43
N GLU A 29 -15.91 3.17 5.01
CA GLU A 29 -16.17 4.33 5.87
C GLU A 29 -15.32 4.32 7.14
N ASN A 30 -15.09 3.15 7.74
CA ASN A 30 -14.16 3.02 8.87
C ASN A 30 -12.74 3.43 8.48
N LEU A 31 -12.23 2.96 7.34
CA LEU A 31 -10.92 3.33 6.83
C LEU A 31 -10.83 4.85 6.59
N LYS A 32 -11.82 5.42 5.91
CA LYS A 32 -11.93 6.87 5.66
C LYS A 32 -11.91 7.67 6.96
N ARG A 33 -12.64 7.22 7.98
CA ARG A 33 -12.63 7.85 9.31
C ARG A 33 -11.24 7.81 9.94
N HIS A 34 -10.54 6.68 9.88
CA HIS A 34 -9.18 6.57 10.42
C HIS A 34 -8.18 7.45 9.67
N ILE A 35 -8.29 7.53 8.34
CA ILE A 35 -7.49 8.44 7.51
C ILE A 35 -7.72 9.89 7.96
N LYS A 36 -8.99 10.34 8.07
CA LYS A 36 -9.31 11.70 8.48
C LYS A 36 -8.95 12.04 9.94
N ALA A 37 -8.86 11.03 10.81
CA ALA A 37 -8.40 11.23 12.18
C ALA A 37 -6.86 11.29 12.29
N SER A 38 -6.15 10.81 11.28
CA SER A 38 -4.68 10.68 11.31
C SER A 38 -4.02 11.98 10.88
N LYS A 39 -2.99 12.41 11.63
CA LYS A 39 -2.16 13.58 11.26
C LYS A 39 -1.03 13.21 10.31
N HIS A 40 -0.50 12.00 10.44
CA HIS A 40 0.57 11.45 9.61
C HIS A 40 0.08 10.15 8.97
N ILE A 41 0.21 10.03 7.65
CA ILE A 41 -0.25 8.86 6.90
C ILE A 41 0.88 8.39 6.01
N CYS A 42 1.21 7.10 6.11
CA CYS A 42 2.18 6.45 5.24
C CYS A 42 1.46 5.49 4.29
N PHE A 43 1.65 5.66 2.99
CA PHE A 43 1.28 4.70 1.96
C PHE A 43 2.50 3.86 1.60
N VAL A 44 2.29 2.57 1.38
CA VAL A 44 3.32 1.66 0.85
C VAL A 44 2.80 1.06 -0.45
N SER A 45 3.60 1.11 -1.51
CA SER A 45 3.22 0.58 -2.82
C SER A 45 4.36 -0.12 -3.54
N CYS A 46 4.02 -0.92 -4.56
CA CYS A 46 4.98 -1.55 -5.47
C CYS A 46 4.66 -1.17 -6.92
N ARG A 47 4.59 0.14 -7.18
CA ARG A 47 4.11 0.70 -8.46
C ARG A 47 5.27 1.04 -9.37
N GLN A 48 5.02 0.98 -10.67
CA GLN A 48 5.98 1.33 -11.72
C GLN A 48 5.70 2.71 -12.34
N ASP A 49 4.71 3.43 -11.82
CA ASP A 49 4.34 4.78 -12.25
C ASP A 49 5.51 5.77 -12.10
N ASN A 50 5.46 6.90 -12.80
CA ASN A 50 6.49 7.93 -12.70
C ASN A 50 6.25 8.86 -11.50
N TYR A 51 7.23 9.72 -11.19
CA TYR A 51 7.15 10.64 -10.05
C TYR A 51 5.99 11.65 -10.13
N ALA A 52 5.60 12.07 -11.34
CA ALA A 52 4.49 13.01 -11.51
C ALA A 52 3.14 12.40 -11.10
N GLU A 53 2.92 11.11 -11.38
CA GLU A 53 1.71 10.40 -10.93
C GLU A 53 1.68 10.23 -9.41
N PHE A 54 2.83 9.96 -8.78
CA PHE A 54 2.92 9.90 -7.32
C PHE A 54 2.67 11.25 -6.65
N GLU A 55 3.23 12.33 -7.20
CA GLU A 55 2.99 13.69 -6.73
C GLU A 55 1.51 14.05 -6.85
N LYS A 56 0.91 13.77 -8.01
CA LYS A 56 -0.52 14.00 -8.26
C LYS A 56 -1.39 13.25 -7.26
N PHE A 57 -1.09 11.97 -7.00
CA PHE A 57 -1.79 11.17 -6.00
C PHE A 57 -1.70 11.81 -4.60
N LEU A 58 -0.50 12.20 -4.16
CA LEU A 58 -0.32 12.83 -2.84
C LEU A 58 -1.04 14.17 -2.74
N LYS A 59 -1.04 14.98 -3.80
CA LYS A 59 -1.82 16.23 -3.86
C LYS A 59 -3.32 15.98 -3.75
N GLN A 60 -3.85 14.95 -4.42
CA GLN A 60 -5.26 14.56 -4.27
C GLN A 60 -5.59 14.13 -2.85
N MET A 61 -4.70 13.40 -2.19
CA MET A 61 -4.87 13.04 -0.78
C MET A 61 -4.86 14.26 0.15
N GLN A 62 -4.01 15.25 -0.15
CA GLN A 62 -3.97 16.52 0.60
C GLN A 62 -5.27 17.32 0.48
N ILE A 63 -5.88 17.33 -0.72
CA ILE A 63 -7.20 17.95 -0.95
C ILE A 63 -8.28 17.21 -0.15
N PHE A 64 -8.22 15.88 -0.12
CA PHE A 64 -9.19 15.06 0.60
C PHE A 64 -9.12 15.24 2.13
N HIS A 65 -7.91 15.32 2.68
CA HIS A 65 -7.65 15.48 4.10
C HIS A 65 -6.28 16.10 4.33
N HIS A 66 -6.24 17.23 5.03
CA HIS A 66 -5.03 18.01 5.23
C HIS A 66 -4.15 17.41 6.35
N ALA A 67 -3.24 16.52 5.95
CA ALA A 67 -2.32 15.78 6.83
C ALA A 67 -0.88 15.87 6.29
N LYS A 68 0.06 15.21 6.98
CA LYS A 68 1.38 14.89 6.43
C LYS A 68 1.30 13.51 5.78
N TYR A 69 1.65 13.43 4.51
CA TYR A 69 1.66 12.19 3.75
C TYR A 69 3.08 11.77 3.41
N THR A 70 3.34 10.48 3.52
CA THR A 70 4.55 9.84 3.01
C THR A 70 4.15 8.69 2.11
N LEU A 71 4.65 8.66 0.88
CA LEU A 71 4.52 7.51 -0.01
C LEU A 71 5.86 6.79 -0.11
N ILE A 72 5.88 5.54 0.33
CA ILE A 72 7.02 4.64 0.16
C ILE A 72 6.71 3.73 -1.03
N ASN A 73 7.44 3.90 -2.12
CA ASN A 73 7.34 3.03 -3.29
C ASN A 73 8.52 2.05 -3.34
N ILE A 74 8.22 0.77 -3.56
CA ILE A 74 9.20 -0.28 -3.77
C ILE A 74 9.16 -0.67 -5.24
N ARG A 75 10.18 -0.25 -5.98
CA ARG A 75 10.31 -0.51 -7.41
C ARG A 75 11.17 -1.75 -7.64
N HIS A 76 10.59 -2.73 -8.33
CA HIS A 76 11.31 -3.92 -8.75
C HIS A 76 12.16 -3.63 -9.99
N ASP A 77 13.44 -4.01 -9.94
CA ASP A 77 14.36 -4.06 -11.09
C ASP A 77 15.29 -5.26 -10.97
N LEU A 78 15.17 -6.21 -11.92
CA LEU A 78 15.95 -7.44 -12.00
C LEU A 78 17.46 -7.17 -12.05
N ASN A 79 17.88 -6.09 -12.70
CA ASN A 79 19.28 -5.75 -12.93
C ASN A 79 19.92 -4.98 -11.77
N CYS A 80 19.10 -4.61 -10.77
CA CYS A 80 19.54 -3.84 -9.63
C CYS A 80 20.28 -4.73 -8.63
N LYS A 81 21.61 -4.69 -8.66
CA LYS A 81 22.49 -5.47 -7.76
C LYS A 81 22.45 -4.99 -6.31
N GLU A 82 22.23 -3.69 -6.12
CA GLU A 82 22.22 -3.04 -4.80
C GLU A 82 20.99 -2.14 -4.66
N MET A 83 20.43 -2.09 -3.46
CA MET A 83 19.25 -1.27 -3.18
C MET A 83 19.59 0.22 -3.27
N LYS A 84 18.92 0.94 -4.16
CA LYS A 84 18.98 2.40 -4.25
C LYS A 84 17.80 3.03 -3.51
N LYS A 85 18.02 4.21 -2.95
CA LYS A 85 16.99 5.01 -2.28
C LYS A 85 16.95 6.40 -2.91
N VAL A 86 15.75 6.89 -3.20
CA VAL A 86 15.49 8.27 -3.63
C VAL A 86 14.47 8.87 -2.67
N GLU A 87 14.71 10.10 -2.23
CA GLU A 87 13.79 10.86 -1.39
C GLU A 87 13.45 12.17 -2.09
N LEU A 88 12.15 12.49 -2.15
CA LEU A 88 11.64 13.72 -2.72
C LEU A 88 10.64 14.35 -1.75
N GLU A 89 10.62 15.68 -1.71
CA GLU A 89 9.66 16.45 -0.95
C GLU A 89 8.92 17.40 -1.90
N TRP A 90 7.58 17.38 -1.84
CA TRP A 90 6.71 18.25 -2.62
C TRP A 90 5.98 19.20 -1.66
N GLY A 91 6.72 20.22 -1.23
CA GLY A 91 6.31 21.10 -0.13
C GLY A 91 6.41 20.44 1.24
N GLU A 92 5.94 21.11 2.29
CA GLU A 92 6.21 20.73 3.68
C GLU A 92 5.51 19.45 4.18
N LYS A 93 4.51 18.96 3.43
CA LYS A 93 3.60 17.91 3.91
C LYS A 93 3.60 16.65 3.07
N LEU A 94 4.21 16.65 1.89
CA LEU A 94 4.14 15.54 0.95
C LEU A 94 5.55 14.99 0.73
N HIS A 95 5.81 13.81 1.27
CA HIS A 95 7.10 13.15 1.17
C HIS A 95 6.96 11.90 0.30
N PHE A 96 7.99 11.63 -0.49
CA PHE A 96 8.10 10.43 -1.31
C PHE A 96 9.44 9.78 -1.06
N ILE A 97 9.42 8.46 -0.90
CA ILE A 97 10.60 7.62 -0.72
C ILE A 97 10.49 6.46 -1.71
N GLU A 98 11.43 6.35 -2.64
CA GLU A 98 11.52 5.19 -3.50
C GLU A 98 12.70 4.31 -3.09
N TYR A 99 12.44 3.01 -3.01
CA TYR A 99 13.48 1.98 -2.95
C TYR A 99 13.46 1.19 -4.26
N LEU A 100 14.59 1.17 -4.96
CA LEU A 100 14.77 0.38 -6.19
C LEU A 100 15.69 -0.80 -5.89
N PHE A 101 15.21 -2.02 -6.09
CA PHE A 101 16.01 -3.24 -5.95
C PHE A 101 15.39 -4.44 -6.67
N ASN A 102 16.17 -5.51 -6.80
CA ASN A 102 15.63 -6.80 -7.25
C ASN A 102 14.79 -7.45 -6.14
N ASP A 103 13.47 -7.25 -6.24
CA ASP A 103 12.45 -7.83 -5.36
C ASP A 103 12.06 -9.28 -5.70
N THR A 104 12.95 -10.05 -6.34
CA THR A 104 12.75 -11.48 -6.52
C THR A 104 13.16 -12.22 -5.23
N HIS A 105 12.40 -13.26 -4.89
CA HIS A 105 12.71 -14.11 -3.75
C HIS A 105 14.07 -14.81 -3.93
N LYS A 106 14.82 -14.99 -2.83
CA LYS A 106 16.16 -15.61 -2.87
C LYS A 106 16.20 -17.01 -3.49
N LYS A 107 15.10 -17.76 -3.40
CA LYS A 107 14.94 -19.10 -4.01
C LYS A 107 14.35 -19.06 -5.43
N GLY A 108 14.21 -17.87 -6.03
CA GLY A 108 13.55 -17.64 -7.31
C GLY A 108 12.02 -17.68 -7.25
N GLU A 109 11.38 -17.30 -8.36
CA GLU A 109 9.93 -17.27 -8.57
C GLU A 109 9.27 -18.67 -8.55
N ALA A 110 10.07 -19.73 -8.67
CA ALA A 110 9.58 -21.11 -8.68
C ALA A 110 9.06 -21.59 -7.30
N TYR A 111 9.31 -20.84 -6.23
CA TYR A 111 8.86 -21.16 -4.87
C TYR A 111 7.38 -20.74 -4.68
N LYS A 112 6.48 -21.37 -5.45
CA LYS A 112 5.07 -20.96 -5.70
C LYS A 112 4.04 -21.20 -4.56
N ARG A 113 4.41 -21.17 -3.27
CA ARG A 113 3.39 -21.24 -2.19
C ARG A 113 2.82 -19.87 -1.82
N ALA A 114 3.64 -18.82 -1.91
CA ALA A 114 3.22 -17.41 -1.80
C ALA A 114 4.34 -16.53 -2.37
N TRP A 115 3.99 -15.42 -3.02
CA TRP A 115 5.00 -14.42 -3.40
C TRP A 115 5.48 -13.70 -2.14
N LEU A 116 6.79 -13.80 -1.87
CA LEU A 116 7.43 -13.22 -0.67
C LEU A 116 8.43 -12.10 -1.02
N GLY A 117 8.76 -11.94 -2.30
CA GLY A 117 9.79 -11.02 -2.77
C GLY A 117 11.13 -11.17 -2.03
N ASN A 118 11.92 -10.10 -2.00
CA ASN A 118 13.18 -10.03 -1.26
C ASN A 118 12.92 -9.62 0.21
N THR A 119 12.49 -10.59 1.02
CA THR A 119 12.14 -10.39 2.45
C THR A 119 13.22 -9.68 3.27
N LYS A 120 14.50 -9.87 2.96
CA LYS A 120 15.61 -9.21 3.67
C LYS A 120 15.54 -7.69 3.49
N LEU A 121 15.30 -7.23 2.26
CA LEU A 121 15.23 -5.79 1.95
C LEU A 121 13.91 -5.20 2.42
N TRP A 122 12.79 -5.92 2.27
CA TRP A 122 11.51 -5.53 2.85
C TRP A 122 11.60 -5.33 4.36
N HIS A 123 12.20 -6.25 5.12
CA HIS A 123 12.40 -6.07 6.56
C HIS A 123 13.27 -4.86 6.89
N LYS A 124 14.29 -4.56 6.07
CA LYS A 124 15.12 -3.38 6.27
C LYS A 124 14.31 -2.09 6.14
N ILE A 125 13.44 -2.02 5.13
CA ILE A 125 12.55 -0.88 4.89
C ILE A 125 11.50 -0.77 6.01
N MET A 126 10.83 -1.88 6.33
CA MET A 126 9.74 -1.89 7.32
C MET A 126 10.20 -1.54 8.73
N ARG A 127 11.46 -1.83 9.09
CA ARG A 127 12.03 -1.46 10.39
C ARG A 127 12.15 0.05 10.60
N SER A 128 12.13 0.85 9.53
CA SER A 128 12.13 2.31 9.67
C SER A 128 10.74 2.89 9.87
N LEU A 129 9.69 2.05 9.94
CA LEU A 129 8.31 2.47 10.12
C LEU A 129 7.84 2.11 11.52
N SER A 130 7.30 3.10 12.23
CA SER A 130 6.61 2.93 13.50
C SER A 130 5.15 3.34 13.33
N LEU A 131 4.24 2.53 13.88
CA LEU A 131 2.83 2.90 14.04
C LEU A 131 2.64 3.43 15.46
N GLU A 132 2.49 4.74 15.57
CA GLU A 132 2.19 5.37 16.85
C GLU A 132 0.67 5.50 17.01
N LYS A 133 0.10 4.78 17.98
CA LYS A 133 -1.25 5.08 18.46
C LYS A 133 -1.14 6.28 19.40
N ARG A 134 -1.83 7.37 19.05
CA ARG A 134 -2.13 8.40 20.06
C ARG A 134 -3.15 7.81 21.04
N SER A 135 -2.71 7.60 22.27
CA SER A 135 -3.54 7.45 23.47
C SER A 135 -4.31 8.74 23.75
#